data_AF-A0A250KXI5-F1
#
_entry.id   AF-A0A250KXI5-F1
#
_cell.length_a   1.000
_cell.length_b   1.000
_cell.length_c   1.000
_cell.angle_alpha   90.00
_cell.angle_beta   90.00
_cell.angle_gamma   90.00
#
_symmetry.space_group_name_H-M   'P 1'
#
loop_
_entity.id
_entity.type
_entity.pdbx_description
1 polymer ?
#
loop_
_entity_poly.entity_id
_entity_poly.type
_entity_poly.pdbx_seq_one_letter_code
_entity_poly.pdbx_strand_id
1 'polypeptide(L)'
;MLILFNKPYDVLSQFTDRAHGRATLADYIPLRDVHPAGRLDRDSEGLLLLTDDGHLQARITDPRHKLPKVYWAQVEGVPDQAALERLRRGVLLKDGPTRPAKARIIDEPAGLWPRHPPIRYRASIPTSWIELALREGRNRQVRRMTAAVGFPTLRLVRWAVGPWTLGNLEPGEWREAEPPP
;
A
#
# COMPACT_ATOMS: atom_id res chain seq x y z
N MET A 1 15.40 -4.55 15.46
CA MET A 1 15.74 -4.47 14.02
C MET A 1 14.53 -4.01 13.22
N LEU A 2 14.73 -3.24 12.15
CA LEU A 2 13.66 -2.90 11.20
C LEU A 2 14.06 -3.35 9.80
N ILE A 3 13.14 -4.01 9.09
CA ILE A 3 13.30 -4.37 7.69
C ILE A 3 12.21 -3.74 6.82
N LEU A 4 12.60 -3.38 5.60
CA LEU A 4 11.73 -2.87 4.54
C LEU A 4 11.65 -3.96 3.50
N PHE A 5 10.44 -4.45 3.25
CA PHE A 5 10.16 -5.49 2.27
C PHE A 5 9.27 -4.95 1.16
N ASN A 6 9.64 -5.17 -0.10
CA ASN A 6 8.73 -4.94 -1.22
C ASN A 6 7.84 -6.16 -1.41
N LYS A 7 6.66 -6.15 -0.76
CA LYS A 7 5.73 -7.29 -0.78
C LYS A 7 5.16 -7.50 -2.20
N PRO A 8 5.36 -8.68 -2.83
CA PRO A 8 4.74 -8.99 -4.11
C PRO A 8 3.21 -9.06 -4.03
N TYR A 9 2.57 -9.00 -5.20
CA TYR A 9 1.15 -9.30 -5.33
C TYR A 9 0.85 -10.74 -4.93
N ASP A 10 -0.35 -10.97 -4.41
CA ASP A 10 -0.87 -12.28 -3.95
C ASP A 10 -0.14 -12.93 -2.76
N VAL A 11 0.75 -12.19 -2.08
CA VAL A 11 1.44 -12.64 -0.85
C VAL A 11 0.71 -12.13 0.40
N LEU A 12 0.48 -13.00 1.38
CA LEU A 12 -0.10 -12.63 2.68
C LEU A 12 0.92 -11.87 3.55
N SER A 13 0.46 -10.84 4.28
CA SER A 13 1.25 -10.15 5.30
C SER A 13 1.32 -10.94 6.62
N GLN A 14 1.79 -12.18 6.58
CA GLN A 14 2.01 -13.06 7.75
C GLN A 14 2.98 -14.19 7.38
N PHE A 15 3.64 -14.79 8.38
CA PHE A 15 4.59 -15.91 8.19
C PHE A 15 3.94 -17.30 8.19
N THR A 16 2.68 -17.41 8.64
CA THR A 16 1.99 -18.70 8.74
C THR A 16 0.73 -18.69 7.88
N ASP A 17 0.60 -19.62 6.95
CA ASP A 17 -0.65 -19.86 6.24
C ASP A 17 -1.53 -20.85 7.02
N ARG A 18 -2.72 -20.42 7.42
CA ARG A 18 -3.71 -21.27 8.10
C ARG A 18 -4.70 -21.92 7.13
N ALA A 19 -4.69 -21.53 5.86
CA ALA A 19 -5.72 -21.89 4.88
C ALA A 19 -5.19 -22.77 3.72
N HIS A 20 -3.94 -23.23 3.80
CA HIS A 20 -3.19 -24.03 2.82
C HIS A 20 -3.13 -23.44 1.38
N GLY A 21 -1.91 -23.26 0.87
CA GLY A 21 -1.64 -22.97 -0.55
C GLY A 21 -1.46 -21.48 -0.91
N ARG A 22 -1.38 -20.57 0.06
CA ARG A 22 -1.11 -19.14 -0.21
C ARG A 22 0.35 -18.80 0.10
N ALA A 23 0.97 -17.97 -0.75
CA ALA A 23 2.28 -17.42 -0.48
C ALA A 23 2.24 -16.50 0.76
N THR A 24 3.31 -16.55 1.55
CA THR A 24 3.48 -15.88 2.83
C THR A 24 4.80 -15.13 2.88
N LEU A 25 5.07 -14.44 3.98
CA LEU A 25 6.35 -13.77 4.21
C LEU A 25 7.52 -14.76 4.37
N ALA A 26 7.23 -16.00 4.80
CA ALA A 26 8.24 -17.04 4.98
C ALA A 26 8.89 -17.48 3.67
N ASP A 27 8.23 -17.27 2.53
CA ASP A 27 8.77 -17.60 1.21
C ASP A 27 9.85 -16.61 0.74
N TYR A 28 9.97 -15.44 1.40
CA TYR A 28 10.85 -14.35 0.99
C TYR A 28 11.84 -13.91 2.08
N ILE A 29 11.46 -14.07 3.35
CA ILE A 29 12.20 -13.52 4.49
C ILE A 29 12.63 -14.68 5.40
N PRO A 30 13.92 -15.07 5.41
CA PRO A 30 14.42 -16.18 6.23
C PRO A 30 14.64 -15.80 7.71
N LEU A 31 14.23 -14.60 8.11
CA LEU A 31 14.40 -14.09 9.47
C LEU A 31 13.30 -14.61 10.40
N ARG A 32 13.70 -15.01 11.61
CA ARG A 32 12.78 -15.41 12.68
C ARG A 32 12.35 -14.18 13.48
N ASP A 33 11.22 -14.30 14.17
CA ASP A 33 10.73 -13.34 15.18
C ASP A 33 10.51 -11.90 14.70
N VAL A 34 10.54 -11.65 13.38
CA VAL A 34 10.10 -10.38 12.80
C VAL A 34 8.61 -10.43 12.47
N HIS A 35 7.92 -9.31 12.70
CA HIS A 35 6.48 -9.22 12.50
C HIS A 35 6.12 -7.95 11.72
N PRO A 36 5.07 -7.98 10.87
CA PRO A 36 4.61 -6.78 10.17
C PRO A 36 4.26 -5.64 11.13
N ALA A 37 4.90 -4.49 10.95
CA ALA A 37 4.55 -3.21 11.55
C ALA A 37 3.46 -2.53 10.72
N GLY A 38 2.26 -3.11 10.76
CA GLY A 38 1.12 -2.72 9.95
C GLY A 38 0.98 -3.57 8.70
N ARG A 39 -0.22 -4.13 8.50
CA ARG A 39 -0.48 -5.09 7.42
C ARG A 39 -0.64 -4.39 6.07
N LEU A 40 -0.41 -5.17 5.02
CA LEU A 40 -0.77 -4.85 3.65
C LEU A 40 -1.69 -5.96 3.11
N ASP A 41 -2.73 -5.60 2.37
CA ASP A 41 -3.67 -6.60 1.84
C ASP A 41 -2.95 -7.54 0.85
N ARG A 42 -3.44 -8.77 0.72
CA ARG A 42 -2.88 -9.78 -0.18
C ARG A 42 -2.79 -9.26 -1.62
N ASP A 43 -3.83 -8.60 -2.08
CA ASP A 43 -3.96 -8.03 -3.42
C ASP A 43 -3.30 -6.64 -3.58
N SER A 44 -2.52 -6.20 -2.61
CA SER A 44 -1.73 -4.96 -2.69
C SER A 44 -0.24 -5.30 -2.72
N GLU A 45 0.56 -4.37 -3.23
CA GLU A 45 2.00 -4.52 -3.46
C GLU A 45 2.79 -3.44 -2.70
N GLY A 46 4.10 -3.60 -2.60
CA GLY A 46 4.99 -2.56 -2.14
C GLY A 46 5.35 -2.65 -0.66
N LEU A 47 5.70 -1.50 -0.09
CA LEU A 47 6.42 -1.39 1.18
C LEU A 47 5.64 -2.03 2.33
N LEU A 48 6.22 -3.07 2.92
CA LEU A 48 5.84 -3.66 4.19
C LEU A 48 7.01 -3.50 5.15
N LEU A 49 6.74 -2.87 6.29
CA LEU A 49 7.72 -2.78 7.37
C LEU A 49 7.57 -4.00 8.27
N LEU A 50 8.67 -4.61 8.68
CA LEU A 50 8.68 -5.66 9.69
C LEU A 50 9.73 -5.37 10.75
N THR A 51 9.46 -5.77 11.98
CA THR A 51 10.30 -5.52 13.14
C THR A 51 10.11 -6.63 14.17
N ASP A 52 11.15 -6.94 14.91
CA ASP A 52 11.14 -7.76 16.13
C ASP A 52 10.88 -6.90 17.40
N ASP A 53 11.08 -5.58 17.30
CA ASP A 53 10.83 -4.62 18.38
C ASP A 53 9.35 -4.21 18.45
N GLY A 54 8.68 -4.63 19.53
CA GLY A 54 7.28 -4.30 19.83
C GLY A 54 7.01 -2.81 20.07
N HIS A 55 7.97 -2.06 20.63
CA HIS A 55 7.83 -0.61 20.81
C HIS A 55 7.86 0.10 19.45
N LEU A 56 8.76 -0.29 18.56
CA LEU A 56 8.79 0.22 17.20
C LEU A 56 7.53 -0.14 16.43
N GLN A 57 7.05 -1.38 16.56
CA GLN A 57 5.80 -1.83 15.96
C GLN A 57 4.62 -0.95 16.41
N ALA A 58 4.50 -0.71 17.72
CA ALA A 58 3.46 0.15 18.29
C ALA A 58 3.57 1.58 17.75
N ARG A 59 4.78 2.16 17.72
CA ARG A 59 5.03 3.51 17.18
C ARG A 59 4.62 3.66 15.72
N ILE A 60 4.90 2.67 14.88
CA ILE A 60 4.53 2.67 13.45
C ILE A 60 3.01 2.51 13.25
N THR A 61 2.40 1.65 14.06
CA THR A 61 0.97 1.29 13.94
C THR A 61 0.03 2.17 14.76
N ASP A 62 0.57 3.07 15.58
CA ASP A 62 -0.20 3.90 16.50
C ASP A 62 -1.31 4.66 15.78
N PRO A 63 -2.58 4.42 16.13
CA PRO A 63 -3.71 5.09 15.51
C PRO A 63 -3.81 6.60 15.81
N ARG A 64 -3.07 7.11 16.79
CA ARG A 64 -2.99 8.53 17.15
C ARG A 64 -1.96 9.27 16.31
N HIS A 65 -0.76 8.70 16.12
CA HIS A 65 0.34 9.34 15.40
C HIS A 65 0.34 9.05 13.89
N LYS A 66 -0.35 7.99 13.44
CA LYS A 66 -0.49 7.49 12.06
C LYS A 66 0.50 8.10 11.07
N LEU A 67 1.67 7.48 11.00
CA LEU A 67 2.66 7.80 9.97
C LEU A 67 1.97 7.86 8.59
N PRO A 68 2.25 8.92 7.81
CA PRO A 68 1.65 9.08 6.49
C PRO A 68 2.04 7.89 5.61
N LYS A 69 1.10 7.40 4.83
CA LYS A 69 1.31 6.31 3.88
C LYS A 69 1.06 6.85 2.50
N VAL A 70 2.04 6.69 1.62
CA VAL A 70 1.93 7.11 0.22
C VAL A 70 1.66 5.87 -0.62
N TYR A 71 0.60 5.94 -1.41
CA TYR A 71 0.17 4.89 -2.30
C TYR A 71 0.19 5.39 -3.73
N TRP A 72 0.63 4.54 -4.64
CA TRP A 72 0.40 4.68 -6.07
C TRP A 72 -0.73 3.72 -6.44
N ALA A 73 -1.82 4.29 -6.94
CA ALA A 73 -2.99 3.53 -7.35
C ALA A 73 -3.17 3.69 -8.86
N GLN A 74 -3.16 2.56 -9.57
CA GLN A 74 -3.63 2.51 -10.95
C GLN A 74 -5.14 2.34 -10.91
N VAL A 75 -5.88 3.22 -11.57
CA VAL A 75 -7.35 3.25 -11.57
C VAL A 75 -7.90 3.10 -12.98
N GLU A 76 -9.12 2.56 -13.10
CA GLU A 76 -9.89 2.65 -14.34
C GLU A 76 -10.27 4.12 -14.60
N GLY A 77 -10.20 4.56 -15.86
CA GLY A 77 -10.52 5.92 -16.28
C GLY A 77 -9.41 6.94 -15.98
N VAL A 78 -9.74 8.22 -16.20
CA VAL A 78 -8.88 9.36 -15.89
C VAL A 78 -9.64 10.26 -14.90
N PRO A 79 -9.28 10.26 -13.60
CA PRO A 79 -9.89 11.13 -12.61
C PRO A 79 -9.81 12.60 -13.03
N ASP A 80 -10.92 13.31 -12.97
CA ASP A 80 -10.93 14.76 -13.18
C ASP A 80 -10.55 15.49 -11.89
N GLN A 81 -10.38 16.82 -11.99
CA GLN A 81 -10.01 17.63 -10.84
C GLN A 81 -11.09 17.61 -9.74
N ALA A 82 -12.36 17.43 -10.09
CA ALA A 82 -13.45 17.32 -9.12
C ALA A 82 -13.37 16.03 -8.29
N ALA A 83 -13.05 14.90 -8.93
CA ALA A 83 -12.82 13.62 -8.26
C ALA A 83 -11.60 13.68 -7.34
N LEU A 84 -10.49 14.27 -7.80
CA LEU A 84 -9.31 14.48 -6.96
C LEU A 84 -9.61 15.38 -5.76
N GLU A 85 -10.40 16.44 -5.95
CA GLU A 85 -10.79 17.33 -4.87
C GLU A 85 -11.68 16.64 -3.82
N ARG A 86 -12.60 15.77 -4.26
CA ARG A 86 -13.38 14.92 -3.35
C ARG A 86 -12.48 13.98 -2.54
N LEU A 87 -11.46 13.38 -3.16
CA LEU A 87 -10.48 12.56 -2.44
C LEU A 87 -9.69 13.38 -1.41
N ARG A 88 -9.28 14.61 -1.76
CA ARG A 88 -8.51 15.50 -0.86
C ARG A 88 -9.32 15.95 0.35
N ARG A 89 -10.58 16.35 0.16
CA ARG A 89 -11.48 16.76 1.25
C ARG A 89 -11.89 15.60 2.15
N GLY A 90 -11.96 14.41 1.55
CA GLY A 90 -12.45 13.20 2.19
C GLY A 90 -13.83 12.81 1.65
N VAL A 91 -14.09 11.50 1.65
CA VAL A 91 -15.31 10.90 1.10
C VAL A 91 -16.06 10.14 2.19
N LEU A 92 -17.38 10.04 2.06
CA LEU A 92 -18.18 9.21 2.94
C LEU A 92 -18.08 7.75 2.51
N LEU A 93 -17.57 6.89 3.41
CA LEU A 93 -17.55 5.44 3.24
C LEU A 93 -18.56 4.79 4.19
N LYS A 94 -18.82 3.48 4.03
CA LYS A 94 -19.76 2.71 4.87
C LYS A 94 -19.47 2.81 6.38
N ASP A 95 -18.20 2.92 6.74
CA ASP A 95 -17.67 3.04 8.11
C ASP A 95 -17.41 4.51 8.50
N GLY A 96 -18.05 5.48 7.83
CA GLY A 96 -17.97 6.92 8.13
C GLY A 96 -17.09 7.75 7.18
N PRO A 97 -16.96 9.08 7.41
CA PRO A 97 -16.15 9.96 6.58
C PRO A 97 -14.66 9.62 6.67
N THR A 98 -13.91 9.78 5.58
CA THR A 98 -12.43 9.73 5.62
C THR A 98 -11.88 11.07 6.10
N ARG A 99 -10.66 11.05 6.64
CA ARG A 99 -9.89 12.26 6.90
C ARG A 99 -9.46 12.90 5.57
N PRO A 100 -9.10 14.19 5.59
CA PRO A 100 -8.45 14.81 4.45
C PRO A 100 -7.18 14.04 4.02
N ALA A 101 -6.95 14.01 2.72
CA ALA A 101 -5.84 13.32 2.08
C ALA A 101 -5.13 14.23 1.09
N LYS A 102 -3.95 13.80 0.61
CA LYS A 102 -3.38 14.35 -0.62
C LYS A 102 -3.69 13.40 -1.77
N ALA A 103 -4.14 13.94 -2.89
CA ALA A 103 -4.42 13.20 -4.11
C ALA A 103 -3.94 14.00 -5.33
N ARG A 104 -3.19 13.37 -6.22
CA ARG A 104 -2.76 13.95 -7.50
C ARG A 104 -2.63 12.87 -8.56
N ILE A 105 -2.86 13.24 -9.82
CA ILE A 105 -2.47 12.41 -10.96
C ILE A 105 -0.95 12.38 -11.04
N ILE A 106 -0.40 11.24 -11.42
CA ILE A 106 1.00 11.05 -11.72
C ILE A 106 1.12 10.28 -13.03
N ASP A 107 2.27 10.42 -13.69
CA ASP A 107 2.65 9.47 -14.74
C ASP A 107 2.86 8.08 -14.13
N GLU A 108 2.85 7.06 -14.98
CA GLU A 108 3.25 5.72 -14.53
C GLU A 108 4.66 5.80 -13.90
N PRO A 109 4.83 5.35 -12.64
CA PRO A 109 6.12 5.46 -11.97
C PRO A 109 7.23 4.78 -12.79
N ALA A 110 8.31 5.53 -13.05
CA ALA A 110 9.44 5.00 -13.80
C ALA A 110 10.06 3.80 -13.07
N GLY A 111 10.40 2.75 -13.83
CA GLY A 111 10.98 1.52 -13.27
C GLY A 111 10.00 0.66 -12.47
N LEU A 112 8.69 0.92 -12.55
CA LEU A 112 7.71 0.07 -11.88
C LEU A 112 7.70 -1.34 -12.48
N TRP A 113 7.91 -2.35 -11.63
CA TRP A 113 7.91 -3.75 -12.04
C TRP A 113 6.56 -4.21 -12.63
N PRO A 114 6.57 -5.21 -13.53
CA PRO A 114 5.34 -5.85 -14.00
C PRO A 114 4.66 -6.61 -12.86
N ARG A 115 3.32 -6.60 -12.84
CA ARG A 115 2.53 -7.39 -11.90
C ARG A 115 2.23 -8.77 -12.49
N HIS A 116 2.34 -9.83 -11.67
CA HIS A 116 1.91 -11.18 -12.02
C HIS A 116 0.79 -11.67 -11.09
N PRO A 117 -0.39 -12.06 -11.62
CA PRO A 117 -0.84 -11.82 -13.00
C PRO A 117 -1.01 -10.31 -13.30
N PRO A 118 -0.98 -9.91 -14.58
CA PRO A 118 -1.17 -8.50 -14.96
C PRO A 118 -2.53 -7.97 -14.51
N ILE A 119 -2.71 -6.64 -14.55
CA ILE A 119 -4.04 -6.05 -14.36
C ILE A 119 -5.00 -6.53 -15.44
N ARG A 120 -6.29 -6.57 -15.11
CA ARG A 120 -7.33 -6.85 -16.11
C ARG A 120 -7.41 -5.65 -17.06
N TYR A 121 -6.76 -5.77 -18.20
CA TYR A 121 -6.79 -4.77 -19.25
C TYR A 121 -8.11 -4.82 -20.03
N ARG A 122 -8.65 -3.65 -20.36
CA ARG A 122 -9.81 -3.50 -21.25
C ARG A 122 -9.49 -2.40 -22.26
N ALA A 123 -9.41 -2.75 -23.54
CA ALA A 123 -9.00 -1.82 -24.60
C ALA A 123 -9.88 -0.56 -24.69
N SER A 124 -11.16 -0.65 -24.33
CA SER A 124 -12.11 0.46 -24.36
C SER A 124 -12.08 1.37 -23.14
N ILE A 125 -11.33 1.03 -22.09
CA ILE A 125 -11.30 1.81 -20.84
C ILE A 125 -9.84 2.19 -20.55
N PRO A 126 -9.47 3.49 -20.63
CA PRO A 126 -8.13 3.91 -20.29
C PRO A 126 -7.84 3.68 -18.80
N THR A 127 -6.57 3.65 -18.43
CA THR A 127 -6.14 3.62 -17.03
C THR A 127 -5.25 4.81 -16.73
N SER A 128 -5.27 5.28 -15.50
CA SER A 128 -4.38 6.35 -15.02
C SER A 128 -3.78 6.00 -13.67
N TRP A 129 -2.70 6.70 -13.32
CA TRP A 129 -2.05 6.57 -12.02
C TRP A 129 -2.36 7.79 -11.17
N ILE A 130 -2.65 7.54 -9.89
CA ILE A 130 -2.77 8.58 -8.88
C ILE A 130 -1.88 8.27 -7.68
N GLU A 131 -1.33 9.31 -7.08
CA GLU A 131 -0.70 9.24 -5.78
C GLU A 131 -1.69 9.66 -4.70
N LEU A 132 -1.81 8.84 -3.65
CA LEU A 132 -2.65 9.10 -2.48
C LEU A 132 -1.80 9.05 -1.21
N ALA A 133 -1.74 10.15 -0.47
CA ALA A 133 -1.11 10.20 0.85
C ALA A 133 -2.18 10.24 1.95
N LEU A 134 -2.21 9.20 2.79
CA LEU A 134 -3.19 9.02 3.86
C LEU A 134 -2.52 9.03 5.23
N ARG A 135 -3.16 9.67 6.21
CA ARG A 135 -2.82 9.59 7.65
C ARG A 135 -3.84 8.73 8.41
N GLU A 136 -4.37 7.74 7.71
CA GLU A 136 -5.29 6.73 8.22
C GLU A 136 -5.00 5.37 7.57
N GLY A 137 -5.77 4.34 7.96
CA GLY A 137 -5.46 2.96 7.62
C GLY A 137 -6.65 2.06 7.85
N ARG A 138 -7.83 2.47 7.34
CA ARG A 138 -9.05 1.65 7.43
C ARG A 138 -8.96 0.50 6.43
N ASN A 139 -9.73 -0.56 6.66
CA ASN A 139 -9.75 -1.73 5.78
C ASN A 139 -9.98 -1.30 4.31
N ARG A 140 -9.09 -1.70 3.40
CA ARG A 140 -9.17 -1.43 1.94
C ARG A 140 -9.41 0.04 1.57
N GLN A 141 -8.95 0.96 2.40
CA GLN A 141 -9.37 2.37 2.34
C GLN A 141 -9.14 3.02 0.97
N VAL A 142 -7.93 2.92 0.40
CA VAL A 142 -7.61 3.52 -0.91
C VAL A 142 -8.59 3.02 -1.97
N ARG A 143 -8.77 1.69 -2.08
CA ARG A 143 -9.66 1.08 -3.07
C ARG A 143 -11.11 1.55 -2.92
N ARG A 144 -11.59 1.70 -1.68
CA ARG A 144 -12.94 2.20 -1.40
C ARG A 144 -13.08 3.69 -1.72
N MET A 145 -12.04 4.48 -1.43
CA MET A 145 -12.02 5.90 -1.75
C MET A 145 -12.04 6.15 -3.26
N THR A 146 -11.19 5.48 -4.04
CA THR A 146 -11.16 5.70 -5.49
C THR A 146 -12.46 5.20 -6.15
N ALA A 147 -13.03 4.08 -5.69
CA ALA A 147 -14.33 3.61 -6.16
C ALA A 147 -15.47 4.59 -5.83
N ALA A 148 -15.46 5.21 -4.64
CA ALA A 148 -16.48 6.18 -4.23
C ALA A 148 -16.47 7.48 -5.06
N VAL A 149 -15.37 7.78 -5.74
CA VAL A 149 -15.27 8.89 -6.70
C VAL A 149 -15.40 8.44 -8.16
N GLY A 150 -15.70 7.16 -8.42
CA GLY A 150 -15.99 6.64 -9.76
C GLY A 150 -14.80 6.00 -10.49
N PHE A 151 -13.65 5.84 -9.84
CA PHE A 151 -12.42 5.35 -10.46
C PHE A 151 -11.86 4.13 -9.70
N PRO A 152 -12.41 2.92 -9.88
CA PRO A 152 -11.99 1.72 -9.17
C PRO A 152 -10.49 1.43 -9.32
N THR A 153 -9.83 1.04 -8.22
CA THR A 153 -8.39 0.68 -8.22
C THR A 153 -8.15 -0.70 -8.82
N LEU A 154 -7.30 -0.78 -9.84
CA LEU A 154 -6.82 -2.01 -10.49
C LEU A 154 -5.54 -2.56 -9.84
N ARG A 155 -4.61 -1.67 -9.51
CA ARG A 155 -3.30 -1.98 -8.90
C ARG A 155 -3.03 -1.00 -7.76
N LEU A 156 -2.47 -1.48 -6.66
CA LEU A 156 -2.19 -0.65 -5.50
C LEU A 156 -0.80 -0.98 -4.96
N VAL A 157 0.09 0.00 -5.04
CA VAL A 157 1.46 -0.09 -4.53
C VAL A 157 1.60 0.87 -3.36
N ARG A 158 1.98 0.40 -2.17
CA ARG A 158 2.37 1.29 -1.07
C ARG A 158 3.83 1.69 -1.28
N TRP A 159 4.07 2.93 -1.68
CA TRP A 159 5.41 3.43 -1.94
C TRP A 159 6.16 3.78 -0.65
N ALA A 160 5.46 4.39 0.31
CA ALA A 160 6.09 4.89 1.53
C ALA A 160 5.22 4.70 2.77
N VAL A 161 5.90 4.60 3.92
CA VAL A 161 5.33 4.65 5.27
C VAL A 161 6.23 5.57 6.08
N GLY A 162 5.73 6.70 6.55
CA GLY A 162 6.53 7.69 7.28
C GLY A 162 7.78 8.10 6.48
N PRO A 163 8.99 8.02 7.05
CA PRO A 163 10.24 8.34 6.37
C PRO A 163 10.74 7.22 5.43
N TRP A 164 10.17 6.03 5.50
CA TRP A 164 10.65 4.88 4.73
C TRP A 164 9.96 4.77 3.39
N THR A 165 10.75 4.57 2.34
CA THR A 165 10.30 4.37 0.96
C THR A 165 10.81 3.03 0.43
N LEU A 166 10.17 2.50 -0.61
CA LEU A 166 10.68 1.35 -1.36
C LEU A 166 12.09 1.61 -1.92
N GLY A 167 12.36 2.82 -2.42
CA GLY A 167 13.63 3.11 -3.08
C GLY A 167 13.81 2.20 -4.29
N ASN A 168 14.90 1.44 -4.33
CA ASN A 168 15.23 0.52 -5.43
C ASN A 168 14.96 -0.95 -5.08
N LEU A 169 14.18 -1.25 -4.05
CA LEU A 169 13.83 -2.63 -3.70
C LEU A 169 12.93 -3.24 -4.79
N GLU A 170 13.38 -4.31 -5.42
CA GLU A 170 12.55 -5.08 -6.36
C GLU A 170 11.53 -5.96 -5.60
N PRO A 171 10.45 -6.42 -6.25
CA PRO A 171 9.47 -7.30 -5.61
C PRO A 171 10.10 -8.55 -5.01
N GLY A 172 9.79 -8.83 -3.75
CA GLY A 172 10.33 -9.97 -3.04
C GLY A 172 11.67 -9.68 -2.35
N GLU A 173 12.30 -8.53 -2.63
CA GLU A 173 13.49 -8.11 -1.93
C GLU A 173 13.15 -7.40 -0.61
N TRP A 174 14.07 -7.54 0.33
CA TRP A 174 14.06 -6.81 1.59
C TRP A 174 15.45 -6.28 1.91
N ARG A 175 15.49 -5.24 2.74
CA ARG A 175 16.72 -4.73 3.33
C ARG A 175 16.49 -4.27 4.77
N GLU A 176 17.54 -4.25 5.55
CA GLU A 176 17.53 -3.59 6.85
C GLU A 176 17.44 -2.07 6.68
N ALA A 177 16.85 -1.42 7.68
CA ALA A 177 16.87 0.03 7.81
C ALA A 177 17.02 0.41 9.28
N GLU A 178 17.62 1.58 9.49
CA GLU A 178 17.66 2.15 10.82
C GLU A 178 16.27 2.67 11.22
N PRO A 179 15.85 2.44 12.47
CA PRO A 179 14.69 3.14 13.01
C PRO A 179 14.99 4.64 13.06
N PRO A 180 14.00 5.53 12.85
CA PRO A 180 14.21 6.95 13.01
C PRO A 180 14.62 7.22 14.45
N PRO A 181 15.49 8.22 14.65
CA PRO A 181 15.96 8.64 15.96
C PRO A 181 14.81 8.96 16.92
#